data_AF-A0A5R9KB66-F1
#
_entry.id   AF-A0A5R9KB66-F1
#
_cell.length_a   1.000
_cell.length_b   1.000
_cell.length_c   1.000
_cell.angle_alpha   90.00
_cell.angle_beta   90.00
_cell.angle_gamma   90.00
#
_symmetry.space_group_name_H-M   'P 1'
#
loop_
_entity.id
_entity.type
_entity.pdbx_description
1 polymer ?
#
loop_
_entity_poly.entity_id
_entity_poly.type
_entity_poly.pdbx_seq_one_letter_code
_entity_poly.pdbx_strand_id
1 'polypeptide(L)'
;MKVTRKEVPYAVFGTWEVWKDGTLRSIYVNPSGRESTINIYPEMLAEPDLFLNLYADGTVKDWNDFIEAFFTACEITKIKNIKNFQTGFE
;
A
#
# COMPACT_ATOMS: atom_id res chain seq x y z
N MET A 1 -31.59 -16.35 3.48
CA MET A 1 -30.59 -15.57 2.71
C MET A 1 -29.46 -15.18 3.65
N LYS A 2 -28.22 -15.65 3.40
CA LYS A 2 -27.05 -15.10 4.11
C LYS A 2 -26.76 -13.73 3.49
N VAL A 3 -26.98 -12.66 4.25
CA VAL A 3 -26.50 -11.33 3.87
C VAL A 3 -24.99 -11.35 4.07
N THR A 4 -24.24 -11.57 2.99
CA THR A 4 -22.80 -11.30 2.97
C THR A 4 -22.63 -9.80 3.07
N ARG A 5 -22.29 -9.29 4.27
CA ARG A 5 -21.87 -7.90 4.42
C ARG A 5 -20.65 -7.71 3.52
N LYS A 6 -20.80 -6.89 2.49
CA LYS A 6 -19.68 -6.47 1.64
C LYS A 6 -18.72 -5.73 2.57
N GLU A 7 -17.52 -6.27 2.76
CA GLU A 7 -16.50 -5.57 3.52
C GLU A 7 -16.17 -4.27 2.78
N VAL A 8 -16.18 -3.17 3.53
CA VAL A 8 -15.84 -1.85 3.04
C VAL A 8 -14.47 -1.48 3.59
N PRO A 9 -13.63 -0.80 2.79
CA PRO A 9 -12.35 -0.30 3.27
C PRO A 9 -12.55 0.64 4.47
N TYR A 10 -11.55 0.69 5.34
CA TYR A 10 -11.50 1.61 6.47
C TYR A 10 -11.37 3.06 6.00
N ALA A 11 -10.54 3.32 4.99
CA ALA A 11 -10.36 4.62 4.35
C ALA A 11 -10.02 4.45 2.86
N VAL A 12 -10.22 5.50 2.06
CA VAL A 12 -9.90 5.52 0.63
C VAL A 12 -9.22 6.83 0.27
N PHE A 13 -8.09 6.76 -0.44
CA PHE A 13 -7.29 7.89 -0.92
C PHE A 13 -6.99 7.67 -2.41
N GLY A 14 -7.67 8.39 -3.30
CA GLY A 14 -7.59 8.13 -4.73
C GLY A 14 -7.93 6.68 -5.09
N THR A 15 -6.98 5.96 -5.68
CA THR A 15 -7.10 4.53 -6.02
C THR A 15 -6.68 3.58 -4.89
N TRP A 16 -6.26 4.11 -3.74
CA TRP A 16 -5.77 3.33 -2.61
C TRP A 16 -6.87 3.11 -1.56
N GLU A 17 -7.12 1.85 -1.25
CA GLU A 17 -7.99 1.40 -0.18
C GLU A 17 -7.14 0.99 1.03
N VAL A 18 -7.45 1.53 2.20
CA VAL A 18 -6.85 1.10 3.48
C VAL A 18 -7.84 0.18 4.18
N TRP A 19 -7.40 -1.01 4.57
CA TRP A 19 -8.22 -2.00 5.26
C TRP A 19 -7.99 -1.97 6.77
N LYS A 20 -8.91 -2.58 7.53
CA LYS A 20 -8.92 -2.49 9.01
C LYS A 20 -7.72 -3.16 9.69
N ASP A 21 -7.06 -4.07 8.99
CA ASP A 21 -5.82 -4.72 9.42
C ASP A 21 -4.57 -3.92 9.05
N GLY A 22 -4.72 -2.83 8.29
CA GLY A 22 -3.62 -2.04 7.75
C GLY A 22 -3.17 -2.48 6.35
N THR A 23 -3.85 -3.43 5.72
CA THR A 23 -3.57 -3.79 4.32
C THR A 23 -3.91 -2.61 3.42
N LEU A 24 -3.00 -2.26 2.51
CA LEU A 24 -3.28 -1.35 1.40
C LEU A 24 -3.65 -2.15 0.16
N ARG A 25 -4.66 -1.71 -0.57
CA ARG A 25 -5.02 -2.28 -1.87
C ARG A 25 -5.15 -1.17 -2.91
N SER A 26 -4.64 -1.38 -4.12
CA SER A 26 -4.92 -0.51 -5.25
C SER A 26 -5.02 -1.28 -6.55
N ILE A 27 -5.76 -0.72 -7.51
CA ILE A 27 -5.76 -1.18 -8.90
C ILE A 27 -4.86 -0.24 -9.69
N TYR A 28 -3.90 -0.80 -10.42
CA TYR A 28 -2.99 -0.06 -11.29
C TYR A 28 -2.93 -0.71 -12.66
N VAL A 29 -2.53 0.06 -13.67
CA VAL A 29 -2.26 -0.46 -15.02
C VAL A 29 -0.78 -0.78 -15.11
N ASN A 30 -0.45 -2.05 -15.29
CA ASN A 30 0.94 -2.50 -15.41
C ASN A 30 1.56 -2.11 -16.77
N PRO A 31 2.88 -2.28 -16.97
CA PRO A 31 3.54 -1.91 -18.23
C PRO A 31 2.98 -2.59 -19.50
N SER A 32 2.27 -3.72 -19.36
CA SER A 32 1.59 -4.40 -20.47
C SER A 32 0.22 -3.79 -20.82
N GLY A 33 -0.19 -2.72 -20.14
CA GLY A 33 -1.49 -2.06 -20.33
C GLY A 33 -2.67 -2.79 -19.69
N ARG A 34 -2.42 -3.77 -18.81
CA ARG A 34 -3.47 -4.52 -18.12
C ARG A 34 -3.67 -4.02 -16.71
N GLU A 35 -4.93 -3.94 -16.28
CA GLU A 35 -5.27 -3.73 -14.88
C GLU A 35 -4.74 -4.88 -14.02
N SER A 36 -4.15 -4.53 -12.89
CA SER A 36 -3.61 -5.45 -11.91
C SER A 36 -3.89 -4.90 -10.52
N THR A 37 -4.04 -5.78 -9.54
CA THR A 37 -4.26 -5.39 -8.15
C THR A 37 -2.97 -5.59 -7.37
N ILE A 38 -2.57 -4.57 -6.62
CA ILE A 38 -1.53 -4.68 -5.61
C ILE A 38 -2.19 -4.77 -4.23
N ASN A 39 -1.65 -5.63 -3.37
CA ASN A 39 -1.93 -5.63 -1.95
C ASN A 39 -0.59 -5.47 -1.21
N ILE A 40 -0.52 -4.51 -0.30
CA ILE A 40 0.64 -4.32 0.59
C ILE A 40 0.17 -4.68 1.99
N TYR A 41 0.66 -5.80 2.51
CA TYR A 41 0.28 -6.31 3.82
C TYR A 41 1.01 -5.57 4.95
N PRO A 42 0.47 -5.57 6.18
CA PRO A 42 1.07 -4.88 7.33
C PRO A 42 2.56 -5.13 7.53
N GLU A 43 3.02 -6.37 7.36
CA GLU A 43 4.43 -6.75 7.50
C GLU A 43 5.36 -6.09 6.47
N MET A 44 4.83 -5.75 5.30
CA MET A 44 5.56 -5.13 4.19
C MET A 44 5.72 -3.62 4.38
N LEU A 45 4.87 -2.97 5.18
CA LEU A 45 4.92 -1.51 5.41
C LEU A 45 6.25 -1.05 6.04
N ALA A 46 6.93 -1.95 6.74
CA ALA A 46 8.23 -1.69 7.35
C ALA A 46 9.41 -2.14 6.48
N GLU A 47 9.19 -2.62 5.25
CA GLU A 47 10.26 -3.01 4.34
C GLU A 47 10.98 -1.78 3.79
N PRO A 48 12.33 -1.74 3.84
CA PRO A 48 13.11 -0.58 3.40
C PRO A 48 12.98 -0.31 1.90
N ASP A 49 12.76 -1.36 1.10
CA ASP A 49 12.76 -1.27 -0.36
C ASP A 49 11.35 -1.09 -0.95
N LEU A 50 10.30 -1.04 -0.12
CA LEU A 50 8.91 -0.93 -0.59
C LEU A 50 8.72 0.24 -1.56
N PHE A 51 9.19 1.43 -1.17
CA PHE A 51 9.06 2.64 -1.98
C PHE A 51 9.83 2.55 -3.30
N LEU A 52 11.02 1.95 -3.28
CA LEU A 52 11.85 1.77 -4.48
C LEU A 52 11.18 0.80 -5.46
N ASN A 53 10.65 -0.31 -4.95
CA ASN A 53 9.94 -1.30 -5.77
C ASN A 53 8.69 -0.71 -6.42
N LEU A 54 7.88 0.01 -5.64
CA LEU A 54 6.66 0.68 -6.15
C LEU A 54 6.96 1.76 -7.21
N TYR A 55 8.06 2.47 -7.05
CA TYR A 55 8.52 3.46 -8.01
C TYR A 55 9.03 2.82 -9.30
N ALA A 56 9.90 1.81 -9.18
CA ALA A 56 10.51 1.12 -10.32
C ALA A 56 9.47 0.47 -11.25
N ASP A 57 8.42 -0.13 -10.67
CA ASP A 57 7.35 -0.78 -11.42
C ASP A 57 6.26 0.20 -11.90
N GLY A 58 6.36 1.48 -11.52
CA GLY A 58 5.41 2.52 -11.90
C GLY A 58 3.99 2.28 -11.39
N THR A 59 3.87 1.49 -10.31
CA THR A 59 2.60 1.09 -9.67
C THR A 59 1.88 2.29 -9.08
N VAL A 60 2.63 3.21 -8.44
CA VAL A 60 2.09 4.43 -7.85
C VAL A 60 2.11 5.54 -8.90
N LYS A 61 0.92 6.01 -9.32
CA LYS A 61 0.77 7.17 -10.22
C LYS A 61 0.63 8.48 -9.46
N ASP A 62 -0.13 8.47 -8.38
CA ASP A 62 -0.27 9.61 -7.47
C ASP A 62 0.38 9.26 -6.12
N TRP A 63 1.50 9.92 -5.84
CA TRP A 63 2.26 9.71 -4.62
C TRP A 63 1.62 10.35 -3.39
N ASN A 64 0.81 11.40 -3.56
CA ASN A 64 0.16 12.04 -2.41
C ASN A 64 -0.91 11.11 -1.84
N ASP A 65 -1.76 10.56 -2.72
CA ASP A 65 -2.77 9.57 -2.34
C ASP A 65 -2.15 8.33 -1.67
N PHE A 66 -1.04 7.82 -2.25
CA PHE A 66 -0.33 6.68 -1.68
C PHE A 66 0.26 7.00 -0.30
N ILE A 67 0.93 8.14 -0.13
CA ILE A 67 1.58 8.51 1.14
C ILE A 67 0.54 8.66 2.25
N GLU A 68 -0.61 9.28 1.97
CA GLU A 68 -1.71 9.39 2.94
C GLU A 68 -2.26 8.01 3.33
N ALA A 69 -2.47 7.14 2.35
CA ALA A 69 -2.91 5.76 2.60
C ALA A 69 -1.87 4.99 3.44
N PHE A 70 -0.60 5.10 3.09
CA PHE A 70 0.52 4.46 3.77
C PHE A 70 0.64 4.88 5.22
N PHE A 71 0.58 6.18 5.52
CA PHE A 71 0.62 6.64 6.92
C PHE A 71 -0.61 6.20 7.71
N THR A 72 -1.80 6.20 7.10
CA THR A 72 -3.02 5.66 7.73
C THR A 72 -2.85 4.18 8.08
N ALA A 73 -2.29 3.38 7.16
CA ALA A 73 -1.99 1.97 7.41
C ALA A 73 -0.94 1.76 8.51
N CYS A 74 0.12 2.59 8.55
CA CYS A 74 1.12 2.58 9.61
C CYS A 74 0.51 2.91 10.99
N GLU A 75 -0.43 3.85 11.04
CA GLU A 75 -1.15 4.21 12.27
C GLU A 75 -1.97 3.02 12.80
N ILE A 76 -2.74 2.36 11.93
CA ILE A 76 -3.54 1.16 12.26
C ILE A 76 -2.64 0.04 12.82
N THR A 77 -1.50 -0.19 12.18
CA THR A 77 -0.57 -1.28 12.51
C THR A 77 0.42 -0.91 13.61
N LYS A 78 0.43 0.35 14.07
CA LYS A 78 1.36 0.92 15.04
C LYS A 78 2.83 0.81 14.60
N ILE A 79 3.08 0.78 13.30
CA ILE A 79 4.43 0.80 12.74
C ILE A 79 4.96 2.24 12.84
N LYS A 80 6.11 2.39 13.49
CA LYS A 80 6.77 3.69 13.71
C LYS A 80 8.16 3.80 13.09
N ASN A 81 8.72 2.68 12.61
CA ASN A 81 10.07 2.61 12.07
C ASN A 81 10.11 1.62 10.90
N ILE A 82 10.91 1.95 9.89
CA ILE A 82 11.28 1.04 8.81
C ILE A 82 12.40 0.12 9.32
N LYS A 83 12.30 -1.18 9.04
CA LYS A 83 13.31 -2.16 9.47
C LYS A 83 14.58 -2.00 8.64
N ASN A 84 15.73 -1.91 9.31
CA ASN A 84 17.06 -2.07 8.71
C ASN A 84 17.24 -1.38 7.36
N PHE A 85 17.03 -0.06 7.29
CA PHE A 85 17.38 0.71 6.09
C PHE A 85 18.89 0.68 5.90
N GLN A 86 19.40 -0.29 5.12
CA GLN A 86 20.79 -0.37 4.75
C GLN A 86 20.99 0.54 3.55
N THR A 87 21.47 1.75 3.80
CA THR A 87 22.01 2.59 2.74
C THR A 87 23.26 1.93 2.19
N GLY A 88 23.15 1.21 1.07
CA GLY A 88 24.30 0.70 0.31
C GLY A 88 25.12 1.79 -0.39
N PHE A 89 25.15 3.01 0.17
CA PHE A 89 26.07 4.07 -0.26
C PHE A 89 27.40 3.83 0.46
N GLU A 90 28.18 2.86 -0.01
CA GLU A 90 29.63 2.81 0.20
C GLU A 90 30.35 3.47 -0.99
#